data_AF-A0A849RFX8-F1
#
_entry.id   AF-A0A849RFX8-F1
#
_cell.length_a   1.000
_cell.length_b   1.000
_cell.length_c   1.000
_cell.angle_alpha   90.00
_cell.angle_beta   90.00
_cell.angle_gamma   90.00
#
_symmetry.space_group_name_H-M   'P 1'
#
loop_
_entity.id
_entity.type
_entity.pdbx_description
1 polymer ?
#
loop_
_entity_poly.entity_id
_entity_poly.type
_entity_poly.pdbx_seq_one_letter_code
_entity_poly.pdbx_strand_id
1 'polypeptide(L)'
;GDPKAAQIRLETVADIASLTISDEATKVADLLLANGAVPVGSEEDALHIGIAAAQGADFLLTWNFKHINNAETKAVITRLVESCGYACPQLCSPEELGGILDD
;
A
#
# COMPACT_ATOMS: atom_id res chain seq x y z
N GLY A 1 -25.66 9.29 -6.42
CA GLY A 1 -24.54 10.07 -7.02
C GLY A 1 -24.80 10.27 -8.51
N ASP A 2 -23.97 11.08 -9.18
CA ASP A 2 -24.07 11.34 -10.62
C ASP A 2 -23.64 10.11 -11.44
N PRO A 3 -24.53 9.51 -12.26
CA PRO A 3 -24.22 8.32 -13.04
C PRO A 3 -23.18 8.56 -14.15
N LYS A 4 -23.07 9.77 -14.70
CA LYS A 4 -22.03 10.09 -15.70
C LYS A 4 -20.64 10.08 -15.07
N ALA A 5 -20.52 10.69 -13.89
CA ALA A 5 -19.26 10.69 -13.15
C ALA A 5 -18.83 9.26 -12.75
N ALA A 6 -19.79 8.38 -12.45
CA ALA A 6 -19.52 6.96 -12.18
C ALA A 6 -18.99 6.22 -13.41
N GLN A 7 -19.60 6.43 -14.57
CA GLN A 7 -19.16 5.83 -15.83
C GLN A 7 -17.73 6.24 -16.19
N ILE A 8 -17.42 7.54 -16.07
CA ILE A 8 -16.06 8.05 -16.34
C ILE A 8 -15.02 7.36 -15.44
N ARG A 9 -15.31 7.19 -14.14
CA ARG A 9 -14.39 6.49 -13.23
C ARG A 9 -14.13 5.04 -13.65
N LEU A 10 -15.18 4.32 -14.08
CA LEU A 10 -15.04 2.94 -14.55
C LEU A 10 -14.19 2.85 -15.82
N GLU A 11 -14.41 3.76 -16.77
CA GLU A 11 -13.63 3.82 -18.01
C GLU A 11 -12.16 4.16 -17.73
N THR A 12 -11.87 5.10 -16.82
CA THR A 12 -10.50 5.48 -16.47
C THR A 12 -9.70 4.33 -15.84
N VAL A 13 -10.33 3.46 -15.04
CA VAL A 13 -9.64 2.37 -14.33
C VAL A 13 -9.67 1.04 -15.09
N ALA A 14 -10.35 0.96 -16.23
CA ALA A 14 -10.60 -0.29 -16.94
C ALA A 14 -9.32 -1.03 -17.36
N ASP A 15 -8.27 -0.27 -17.70
CA ASP A 15 -6.98 -0.81 -18.14
C ASP A 15 -5.99 -1.07 -16.99
N ILE A 16 -6.38 -0.77 -15.74
CA ILE A 16 -5.53 -1.01 -14.57
C ILE A 16 -5.67 -2.48 -14.16
N ALA A 17 -4.55 -3.19 -14.13
CA ALA A 17 -4.52 -4.58 -13.71
C ALA A 17 -4.96 -4.72 -12.25
N SER A 18 -5.97 -5.57 -12.01
CA SER A 18 -6.41 -5.93 -10.66
C SER A 18 -5.49 -7.00 -10.09
N LEU A 19 -4.80 -6.68 -9.00
CA LEU A 19 -3.92 -7.62 -8.30
C LEU A 19 -4.74 -8.58 -7.44
N THR A 20 -4.37 -9.85 -7.45
CA THR A 20 -5.01 -10.87 -6.62
C THR A 20 -4.40 -10.87 -5.23
N ILE A 21 -5.23 -11.10 -4.22
CA ILE A 21 -4.76 -11.32 -2.84
C ILE A 21 -4.21 -12.75 -2.77
N SER A 22 -2.89 -12.88 -2.62
CA SER A 22 -2.24 -14.18 -2.46
C SER A 22 -2.03 -14.53 -0.99
N ASP A 23 -1.82 -15.81 -0.70
CA ASP A 23 -1.54 -16.29 0.67
C ASP A 23 -0.26 -15.64 1.24
N GLU A 24 0.70 -15.31 0.38
CA GLU A 24 1.91 -14.58 0.74
C GLU A 24 1.60 -13.16 1.21
N ALA A 25 0.72 -12.45 0.50
CA ALA A 25 0.29 -11.12 0.87
C ALA A 25 -0.40 -11.12 2.25
N THR A 26 -1.27 -12.11 2.50
CA THR A 26 -1.93 -12.29 3.80
C THR A 26 -0.92 -12.59 4.92
N LYS A 27 0.07 -13.46 4.68
CA LYS A 27 1.12 -13.74 5.67
C LYS A 27 1.92 -12.50 6.05
N VAL A 28 2.25 -11.66 5.07
CA VAL A 28 2.94 -10.38 5.34
C VAL A 28 2.04 -9.46 6.16
N ALA A 29 0.76 -9.34 5.80
CA ALA A 29 -0.20 -8.52 6.54
C ALA A 29 -0.35 -8.96 8.00
N ASP A 30 -0.51 -10.26 8.24
CA ASP A 30 -0.61 -10.84 9.58
C ASP A 30 0.65 -10.57 10.41
N LEU A 31 1.84 -10.67 9.79
CA LEU A 31 3.10 -10.37 10.46
C LEU A 31 3.18 -8.89 10.88
N LEU A 32 2.75 -7.97 10.02
CA LEU A 32 2.75 -6.54 10.30
C LEU A 32 1.83 -6.19 11.48
N LEU A 33 0.64 -6.80 11.53
CA LEU A 33 -0.31 -6.63 12.62
C LEU A 33 0.23 -7.24 13.93
N ALA A 34 0.77 -8.47 13.87
CA ALA A 34 1.26 -9.18 15.04
C ALA A 34 2.45 -8.47 15.72
N ASN A 35 3.28 -7.77 14.94
CA ASN A 35 4.42 -7.00 15.46
C ASN A 35 4.08 -5.54 15.76
N GLY A 36 2.81 -5.12 15.60
CA GLY A 36 2.37 -3.75 15.87
C GLY A 36 2.94 -2.71 14.90
N ALA A 37 3.44 -3.15 13.74
CA ALA A 37 3.90 -2.24 12.68
C ALA A 37 2.73 -1.47 12.07
N VAL A 38 1.58 -2.13 11.96
CA VAL A 38 0.29 -1.53 11.61
C VAL A 38 -0.65 -1.67 12.80
N PRO A 39 -1.39 -0.61 13.18
CA PRO A 39 -2.31 -0.67 14.31
C PRO A 39 -3.45 -1.69 14.09
N VAL A 40 -3.88 -2.32 15.17
CA VAL A 40 -5.06 -3.20 15.18
C VAL A 40 -6.30 -2.40 14.75
N GLY A 41 -7.11 -2.93 13.83
CA GLY A 41 -8.20 -2.21 13.17
C GLY A 41 -7.79 -1.48 11.89
N SER A 42 -6.58 -1.68 11.39
CA SER A 42 -6.10 -1.23 10.08
C SER A 42 -5.62 -2.40 9.22
N GLU A 43 -6.40 -3.49 9.22
CA GLU A 43 -6.09 -4.74 8.51
C GLU A 43 -5.98 -4.53 7.00
N GLU A 44 -6.81 -3.64 6.43
CA GLU A 44 -6.74 -3.27 5.00
C GLU A 44 -5.41 -2.60 4.65
N ASP A 45 -4.88 -1.74 5.51
CA ASP A 45 -3.59 -1.08 5.29
C ASP A 45 -2.45 -2.13 5.29
N ALA A 46 -2.46 -3.07 6.24
CA ALA A 46 -1.50 -4.16 6.30
C ALA A 46 -1.59 -5.06 5.06
N LEU A 47 -2.81 -5.33 4.59
CA LEU A 47 -3.04 -6.13 3.39
C LEU A 47 -2.54 -5.44 2.12
N HIS A 48 -2.78 -4.14 1.94
CA HIS A 48 -2.24 -3.40 0.81
C HIS A 48 -0.71 -3.44 0.75
N ILE A 49 -0.04 -3.31 1.90
CA ILE A 49 1.42 -3.46 2.00
C ILE A 49 1.84 -4.88 1.59
N GLY A 50 1.15 -5.89 2.11
CA GLY A 50 1.42 -7.29 1.79
C GLY A 50 1.27 -7.59 0.29
N ILE A 51 0.21 -7.10 -0.35
CA ILE A 51 -0.02 -7.25 -1.79
C ILE A 51 1.08 -6.56 -2.59
N ALA A 52 1.42 -5.31 -2.26
CA ALA A 52 2.44 -4.57 -2.95
C ALA A 52 3.82 -5.25 -2.85
N ALA A 53 4.19 -5.73 -1.66
CA ALA A 53 5.43 -6.47 -1.44
C ALA A 53 5.45 -7.83 -2.18
N ALA A 54 4.37 -8.61 -2.09
CA ALA A 54 4.30 -9.93 -2.72
C ALA A 54 4.30 -9.85 -4.25
N GLN A 55 3.77 -8.77 -4.82
CA GLN A 55 3.77 -8.51 -6.26
C GLN A 55 5.03 -7.79 -6.75
N GLY A 56 5.97 -7.44 -5.85
CA GLY A 56 7.21 -6.76 -6.21
C GLY A 56 7.02 -5.33 -6.70
N ALA A 57 6.02 -4.62 -6.18
CA ALA A 57 5.80 -3.22 -6.51
C ALA A 57 6.91 -2.34 -5.93
N ASP A 58 7.40 -1.38 -6.72
CA ASP A 58 8.43 -0.44 -6.28
C ASP A 58 7.88 0.59 -5.28
N PHE A 59 6.63 1.02 -5.47
CA PHE A 59 5.99 2.09 -4.70
C PHE A 59 4.59 1.70 -4.25
N LEU A 60 4.22 2.09 -3.03
CA LEU A 60 2.84 2.05 -2.55
C LEU A 60 2.43 3.46 -2.15
N LEU A 61 1.57 4.07 -2.96
CA LEU A 61 1.07 5.41 -2.75
C LEU A 61 -0.01 5.44 -1.68
N THR A 62 0.14 6.31 -0.68
CA THR A 62 -0.84 6.44 0.40
C THR A 62 -0.96 7.86 0.92
N TRP A 63 -2.20 8.26 1.22
CA TRP A 63 -2.51 9.49 1.96
C TRP A 63 -2.67 9.23 3.47
N ASN A 64 -2.50 7.99 3.92
CA ASN A 64 -2.68 7.60 5.31
C ASN A 64 -1.39 7.82 6.13
N PHE A 65 -1.10 9.10 6.40
CA PHE A 65 0.01 9.52 7.28
C PHE A 65 -0.18 9.13 8.74
N LYS A 66 -1.42 8.86 9.15
CA LYS A 66 -1.74 8.54 10.54
C LYS A 66 -1.33 7.11 10.89
N HIS A 67 -1.50 6.16 9.97
CA HIS A 67 -1.32 4.73 10.28
C HIS A 67 -0.12 4.09 9.59
N ILE A 68 0.31 4.55 8.40
CA ILE A 68 1.35 3.86 7.63
C ILE A 68 2.45 4.76 7.03
N ASN A 69 2.19 6.05 6.78
CA ASN A 69 3.20 6.94 6.17
C ASN A 69 4.12 7.65 7.19
N ASN A 70 4.21 7.22 8.45
CA ASN A 70 5.15 7.80 9.42
C ASN A 70 6.52 7.10 9.35
N ALA A 71 7.63 7.83 9.59
CA ALA A 71 8.98 7.34 9.37
C ALA A 71 9.37 6.13 10.26
N GLU A 72 8.85 6.07 11.49
CA GLU A 72 9.11 4.97 12.42
C GLU A 72 8.41 3.68 11.96
N THR A 73 7.13 3.79 11.63
CA THR A 73 6.30 2.72 11.06
C THR A 73 6.87 2.24 9.72
N LYS A 74 7.29 3.14 8.82
CA LYS A 74 7.96 2.76 7.57
C LYS A 74 9.17 1.87 7.82
N ALA A 75 10.05 2.26 8.74
CA ALA A 75 11.25 1.49 9.05
C ALA A 75 10.93 0.09 9.62
N VAL A 76 9.91 -0.01 10.48
CA VAL A 76 9.46 -1.29 11.03
C VAL A 76 8.82 -2.16 9.94
N ILE A 77 7.96 -1.59 9.10
CA ILE A 77 7.33 -2.29 7.97
C ILE A 77 8.40 -2.85 7.04
N THR A 78 9.37 -2.03 6.62
CA THR A 78 10.46 -2.45 5.73
C THR A 78 11.20 -3.65 6.29
N ARG A 79 11.62 -3.57 7.56
CA ARG A 79 12.34 -4.67 8.21
C ARG A 79 11.53 -5.97 8.26
N LEU A 80 10.23 -5.88 8.54
CA LEU A 80 9.37 -7.07 8.63
C LEU A 80 9.11 -7.69 7.26
N VAL A 81 8.85 -6.87 6.24
CA VAL A 81 8.66 -7.33 4.86
C VAL A 81 9.93 -8.00 4.33
N GLU A 82 11.10 -7.41 4.58
CA GLU A 82 12.40 -7.99 4.23
C GLU A 82 12.67 -9.30 4.97
N SER A 83 12.21 -9.42 6.23
CA SER A 83 12.35 -10.67 6.99
C SER A 83 11.51 -11.82 6.41
N CYS A 84 10.46 -11.50 5.64
CA CYS A 84 9.70 -12.46 4.85
C CYS A 84 10.35 -12.83 3.50
N GLY A 85 11.48 -12.20 3.14
CA GLY A 85 12.16 -12.41 1.87
C GLY A 85 11.63 -11.58 0.71
N TYR A 86 10.80 -10.56 0.99
CA TYR A 86 10.26 -9.65 -0.03
C TYR A 86 10.98 -8.30 0.01
N ALA A 87 11.05 -7.62 -1.14
CA ALA A 87 11.44 -6.23 -1.17
C ALA A 87 10.27 -5.37 -0.68
N CYS A 88 10.51 -4.48 0.28
CA CYS A 88 9.46 -3.58 0.76
C CYS A 88 9.22 -2.47 -0.28
N PRO A 89 7.96 -2.24 -0.69
CA PRO A 89 7.63 -1.08 -1.52
C PRO A 89 7.95 0.21 -0.77
N GLN A 90 8.38 1.24 -1.49
CA GLN A 90 8.54 2.57 -0.92
C GLN A 90 7.15 3.17 -0.64
N LEU A 91 6.81 3.27 0.64
CA LEU A 91 5.61 3.96 1.11
C LEU A 91 5.81 5.47 0.96
N CYS A 92 5.00 6.11 0.12
CA CYS A 92 5.10 7.54 -0.13
C CYS A 92 3.72 8.14 -0.45
N SER A 93 3.56 9.43 -0.19
CA SER A 93 2.42 10.19 -0.71
C SER A 93 2.65 10.53 -2.19
N PRO A 94 1.59 10.86 -2.95
CA PRO A 94 1.74 11.34 -4.32
C PRO A 94 2.64 12.58 -4.42
N GLU A 95 2.62 13.44 -3.41
CA GLU A 95 3.50 14.62 -3.32
C GLU A 95 4.97 14.20 -3.18
N GLU A 96 5.25 13.20 -2.33
CA GLU A 96 6.61 12.65 -2.12
C GLU A 96 7.18 11.96 -3.37
N LEU A 97 6.33 11.37 -4.24
CA LEU A 97 6.78 10.69 -5.45
C LEU A 97 7.24 11.64 -6.57
N GLY A 98 6.83 12.92 -6.53
CA GLY A 98 7.26 13.94 -7.49
C GLY A 98 6.15 14.78 -8.13
N GLY A 99 5.00 14.93 -7.47
CA GLY A 99 3.82 15.62 -8.02
C GLY A 99 3.76 17.15 -7.90
N ILE A 100 4.88 17.87 -7.80
CA ILE A 100 4.87 19.35 -7.91
C ILE A 100 5.86 19.79 -8.98
N LEU A 101 5.39 19.80 -10.22
CA LEU A 101 5.77 20.80 -11.21
C LEU A 101 4.49 21.51 -11.63
N ASP A 102 3.94 22.32 -10.71
CA ASP A 102 3.06 23.40 -11.10
C ASP A 102 3.97 24.58 -11.52
N ASP A 103 4.27 24.67 -12.82
CA ASP A 103 4.68 25.93 -13.48
C ASP A 103 3.44 26.58 -14.11
#